data_AF-A0AAV2ZHY2-F1
#
_entry.id   AF-A0AAV2ZHY2-F1
#
_cell.length_a   1.000
_cell.length_b   1.000
_cell.length_c   1.000
_cell.angle_alpha   90.00
_cell.angle_beta   90.00
_cell.angle_gamma   90.00
#
_symmetry.space_group_name_H-M   'P 1'
#
loop_
_entity.id
_entity.type
_entity.pdbx_description
1 polymer ?
#
loop_
_entity_poly.entity_id
_entity_poly.type
_entity_poly.pdbx_seq_one_letter_code
_entity_poly.pdbx_strand_id
1 'polypeptide(L)'
;MTDGTTTTDGRGAGDGGCKDLRYYSFKDYLTEEEAAQFFTWSHAVQVDKVRSYLDFLAAQPRPPNFTSSSKASISYAMVDQSRLDGDAHERVDSQVLRTLTDGKTMSGFGAFGTDDGFLPQKELSMAVANVIEHIGHQYMVERNKKGEMRPPVLNSRSFFFYWCHAEKQKIMDIQQKLDDAGVSTNDRTKYWAAVVVHVDRDMCADCIEFATKYVIAERICMRVQDPSVLRVFGANGLTNKEDALEQ
;
A
#
# COMPACT_ATOMS: atom_id res chain seq x y z
N MET A 1 -25.69 -51.87 35.03
CA MET A 1 -25.67 -51.98 36.50
C MET A 1 -24.21 -52.22 36.89
N THR A 2 -23.54 -51.39 37.67
CA THR A 2 -23.91 -50.10 38.31
C THR A 2 -22.60 -49.40 38.67
N ASP A 3 -22.58 -48.07 38.53
CA ASP A 3 -22.03 -47.05 39.46
C ASP A 3 -20.91 -47.48 40.43
N GLY A 4 -19.78 -46.80 40.60
CA GLY A 4 -19.52 -45.35 40.53
C GLY A 4 -18.80 -44.90 41.82
N THR A 5 -18.17 -43.70 41.80
CA THR A 5 -17.90 -42.83 43.00
C THR A 5 -16.95 -43.32 44.13
N THR A 6 -16.01 -42.56 44.73
CA THR A 6 -15.43 -41.20 44.50
C THR A 6 -14.17 -40.96 45.38
N THR A 7 -13.38 -39.90 45.07
CA THR A 7 -12.53 -39.08 46.01
C THR A 7 -11.36 -39.77 46.76
N THR A 8 -10.29 -39.13 47.26
CA THR A 8 -9.77 -37.72 47.40
C THR A 8 -8.23 -37.80 47.53
N ASP A 9 -7.37 -36.77 47.53
CA ASP A 9 -7.37 -35.32 47.23
C ASP A 9 -5.99 -35.01 46.56
N GLY A 10 -5.78 -33.82 45.98
CA GLY A 10 -4.53 -33.48 45.29
C GLY A 10 -4.39 -31.99 44.93
N ARG A 11 -4.43 -31.10 45.94
CA ARG A 11 -4.35 -29.64 45.73
C ARG A 11 -3.05 -29.21 45.06
N GLY A 12 -3.17 -28.60 43.88
CA GLY A 12 -2.11 -27.85 43.22
C GLY A 12 -2.65 -26.51 42.73
N ALA A 13 -2.78 -25.53 43.64
CA ALA A 13 -3.12 -24.17 43.26
C ALA A 13 -1.90 -23.52 42.60
N GLY A 14 -1.98 -23.30 41.28
CA GLY A 14 -1.01 -22.55 40.49
C GLY A 14 -1.63 -21.27 39.96
N ASP A 15 -1.80 -20.28 40.84
CA ASP A 15 -1.99 -18.89 40.43
C ASP A 15 -0.63 -18.29 39.98
N GLY A 16 -0.64 -17.30 39.09
CA GLY A 16 0.56 -16.61 38.61
C GLY A 16 0.93 -16.88 37.15
N GLY A 17 0.20 -16.26 36.22
CA GLY A 17 0.55 -16.28 34.79
C GLY A 17 -0.37 -15.38 33.96
N CYS A 18 -0.08 -14.07 33.95
CA CYS A 18 -0.86 -13.10 33.19
C CYS A 18 -0.93 -13.49 31.70
N LYS A 19 -2.12 -13.36 31.09
CA LYS A 19 -2.38 -13.78 29.71
C LYS A 19 -1.51 -13.00 28.72
N ASP A 20 -0.59 -13.69 28.05
CA ASP A 20 0.25 -13.17 26.96
C ASP A 20 -0.60 -12.95 25.68
N LEU A 21 -1.59 -12.04 25.76
CA LEU A 21 -2.50 -11.70 24.67
C LEU A 21 -1.77 -10.88 23.60
N ARG A 22 -1.14 -11.60 22.68
CA ARG A 22 -0.40 -11.06 21.54
C ARG A 22 -1.35 -10.63 20.43
N TYR A 23 -1.81 -9.39 20.52
CA TYR A 23 -2.64 -8.74 19.50
C TYR A 23 -1.80 -8.41 18.25
N TYR A 24 -1.72 -9.36 17.32
CA TYR A 24 -0.92 -9.25 16.08
C TYR A 24 -1.74 -8.93 14.82
N SER A 25 -3.01 -8.54 14.93
CA SER A 25 -3.76 -8.00 13.81
C SER A 25 -4.46 -6.70 14.18
N PHE A 26 -4.68 -5.83 13.18
CA PHE A 26 -5.38 -4.57 13.42
C PHE A 26 -6.79 -4.81 13.94
N LYS A 27 -7.48 -5.84 13.44
CA LYS A 27 -8.81 -6.21 13.94
C LYS A 27 -8.78 -6.53 15.44
N ASP A 28 -7.77 -7.27 15.90
CA ASP A 28 -7.69 -7.67 17.32
C ASP A 28 -7.18 -6.53 18.22
N TYR A 29 -6.62 -5.45 17.66
CA TYR A 29 -6.29 -4.21 18.37
C TYR A 29 -7.51 -3.30 18.60
N LEU A 30 -8.56 -3.43 17.79
CA LEU A 30 -9.81 -2.70 17.95
C LEU A 30 -10.72 -3.35 19.02
N THR A 31 -11.57 -2.54 19.67
CA THR A 31 -12.74 -3.11 20.38
C THR A 31 -13.76 -3.68 19.39
N GLU A 32 -14.74 -4.46 19.87
CA GLU A 32 -15.79 -5.00 19.00
C GLU A 32 -16.63 -3.89 18.34
N GLU A 33 -16.90 -2.81 19.07
CA GLU A 33 -17.60 -1.61 18.57
C GLU A 33 -16.77 -0.87 17.53
N GLU A 34 -15.47 -0.67 17.79
CA GLU A 34 -14.56 -0.04 16.85
C GLU A 34 -14.42 -0.85 15.56
N ALA A 35 -14.29 -2.18 15.67
CA ALA A 35 -14.23 -3.07 14.52
C ALA A 35 -15.52 -3.09 13.69
N ALA A 36 -16.68 -2.92 14.34
CA ALA A 36 -17.98 -2.81 13.67
C ALA A 36 -18.18 -1.46 12.97
N GLN A 37 -17.59 -0.38 13.49
CA GLN A 37 -17.81 0.99 13.00
C GLN A 37 -16.67 1.54 12.12
N PHE A 38 -15.51 0.89 12.06
CA PHE A 38 -14.30 1.41 11.39
C PHE A 38 -14.56 1.99 9.99
N PHE A 39 -15.29 1.28 9.13
CA PHE A 39 -15.59 1.73 7.76
C PHE A 39 -16.71 2.79 7.65
N THR A 40 -17.36 3.14 8.77
CA THR A 40 -18.34 4.25 8.86
C THR A 40 -17.73 5.53 9.40
N TRP A 41 -16.52 5.47 9.98
CA TRP A 41 -15.78 6.65 10.41
C TRP A 41 -15.25 7.44 9.21
N SER A 42 -15.00 8.74 9.40
CA SER A 42 -14.27 9.54 8.40
C SER A 42 -12.88 8.97 8.15
N HIS A 43 -12.36 9.17 6.94
CA HIS A 43 -11.06 8.61 6.56
C HIS A 43 -9.93 9.17 7.43
N ALA A 44 -9.95 10.45 7.81
CA ALA A 44 -9.06 11.00 8.85
C ALA A 44 -9.05 10.19 10.16
N VAL A 45 -10.22 9.82 10.71
CA VAL A 45 -10.32 9.01 11.94
C VAL A 45 -9.83 7.58 11.72
N GLN A 46 -10.09 6.99 10.54
CA GLN A 46 -9.50 5.70 10.17
C GLN A 46 -7.97 5.77 10.19
N VAL A 47 -7.37 6.77 9.50
CA VAL A 47 -5.92 7.01 9.41
C VAL A 47 -5.29 7.21 10.79
N ASP A 48 -5.92 7.99 11.68
CA ASP A 48 -5.41 8.21 13.03
C ASP A 48 -5.44 6.93 13.88
N LYS A 49 -6.48 6.09 13.74
CA LYS A 49 -6.54 4.78 14.41
C LYS A 49 -5.49 3.81 13.84
N VAL A 50 -5.23 3.86 12.53
CA VAL A 50 -4.13 3.10 11.88
C VAL A 50 -2.78 3.51 12.43
N ARG A 51 -2.52 4.82 12.53
CA ARG A 51 -1.26 5.36 13.07
C ARG A 51 -1.06 4.91 14.53
N SER A 52 -2.12 4.99 15.33
CA SER A 52 -2.11 4.51 16.73
C SER A 52 -1.76 3.02 16.85
N TYR A 53 -2.28 2.18 15.96
CA TYR A 53 -1.91 0.75 15.90
C TYR A 53 -0.44 0.54 15.48
N LEU A 54 0.03 1.25 14.44
CA LEU A 54 1.42 1.19 14.00
C LEU A 54 2.42 1.60 15.08
N ASP A 55 2.06 2.56 15.93
CA ASP A 55 2.91 3.04 17.00
C ASP A 55 2.84 2.12 18.23
N PHE A 56 1.67 1.54 18.52
CA PHE A 56 1.53 0.43 19.47
C PHE A 56 2.43 -0.76 19.10
N LEU A 57 2.51 -1.13 17.81
CA LEU A 57 3.37 -2.21 17.35
C LEU A 57 4.87 -1.87 17.43
N ALA A 58 5.24 -0.63 17.10
CA ALA A 58 6.62 -0.17 17.20
C ALA A 58 7.14 -0.15 18.66
N ALA A 59 6.24 0.01 19.64
CA ALA A 59 6.55 -0.04 21.06
C ALA A 59 6.68 -1.47 21.63
N GLN A 60 6.44 -2.53 20.85
CA GLN A 60 6.47 -3.91 21.36
C GLN A 60 7.91 -4.40 21.63
N PRO A 61 8.20 -5.04 22.79
CA PRO A 61 9.55 -5.52 23.14
C PRO A 61 10.14 -6.57 22.19
N ARG A 62 9.27 -7.22 21.40
CA ARG A 62 9.66 -8.04 20.25
C ARG A 62 8.76 -7.60 19.09
N PRO A 63 9.33 -7.09 17.99
CA PRO A 63 8.52 -6.70 16.84
C PRO A 63 7.75 -7.93 16.31
N PRO A 64 6.48 -7.77 15.91
CA PRO A 64 5.74 -8.85 15.28
C PRO A 64 6.41 -9.23 13.96
N ASN A 65 6.73 -10.51 13.78
CA ASN A 65 7.32 -10.98 12.53
C ASN A 65 6.20 -11.25 11.51
N PHE A 66 5.84 -10.22 10.75
CA PHE A 66 4.96 -10.35 9.59
C PHE A 66 5.78 -10.77 8.37
N THR A 67 5.68 -12.04 7.98
CA THR A 67 6.33 -12.52 6.74
C THR A 67 5.57 -12.07 5.50
N SER A 68 6.28 -11.69 4.44
CA SER A 68 5.72 -11.46 3.10
C SER A 68 4.84 -12.62 2.65
N SER A 69 3.71 -12.29 2.01
CA SER A 69 2.95 -13.27 1.25
C SER A 69 3.72 -13.64 -0.02
N SER A 70 3.72 -14.92 -0.43
CA SER A 70 4.18 -15.31 -1.78
C SER A 70 3.30 -14.74 -2.92
N LYS A 71 2.21 -14.06 -2.56
CA LYS A 71 1.34 -13.28 -3.45
C LYS A 71 1.57 -11.76 -3.36
N ALA A 72 2.62 -11.31 -2.67
CA ALA A 72 3.03 -9.92 -2.70
C ALA A 72 3.32 -9.48 -4.15
N SER A 73 2.93 -8.26 -4.46
CA SER A 73 3.30 -7.53 -5.68
C SER A 73 4.60 -6.77 -5.40
N ILE A 74 5.48 -6.65 -6.38
CA ILE A 74 6.67 -5.79 -6.32
C ILE A 74 6.51 -4.68 -7.35
N SER A 75 6.83 -3.45 -6.95
CA SER A 75 6.88 -2.31 -7.86
C SER A 75 8.21 -1.56 -7.76
N TYR A 76 8.64 -1.00 -8.89
CA TYR A 76 9.87 -0.22 -9.06
C TYR A 76 9.67 0.74 -10.22
N ALA A 77 10.69 1.53 -10.57
CA ALA A 77 10.60 2.46 -11.70
C ALA A 77 11.85 2.37 -12.59
N MET A 78 11.67 2.65 -13.88
CA MET A 78 12.73 2.72 -14.88
C MET A 78 12.65 4.04 -15.67
N VAL A 79 13.80 4.50 -16.16
CA VAL A 79 13.88 5.65 -17.08
C VAL A 79 13.50 5.18 -18.49
N ASP A 80 12.57 5.88 -19.13
CA ASP A 80 12.28 5.71 -20.55
C ASP A 80 13.25 6.53 -21.40
N GLN A 81 14.27 5.85 -21.93
CA GLN A 81 15.30 6.45 -22.78
C GLN A 81 14.71 7.11 -24.04
N SER A 82 13.62 6.55 -24.60
CA SER A 82 13.00 7.07 -25.83
C SER A 82 12.44 8.50 -25.68
N ARG A 83 12.24 8.95 -24.44
CA ARG A 83 11.78 10.31 -24.10
C ARG A 83 12.91 11.27 -23.76
N LEU A 84 14.13 10.78 -23.61
CA LEU A 84 15.32 11.61 -23.37
C LEU A 84 16.04 12.00 -24.67
N ASP A 85 15.92 11.19 -25.73
CA ASP A 85 16.57 11.42 -27.03
C ASP A 85 15.87 12.47 -27.92
N GLY A 86 14.82 13.14 -27.43
CA GLY A 86 14.04 14.13 -28.18
C GLY A 86 14.47 15.58 -27.93
N ASP A 87 14.89 16.29 -28.98
CA ASP A 87 15.37 17.69 -28.98
C ASP A 87 14.41 18.75 -28.38
N ALA A 88 13.17 18.40 -28.02
CA ALA A 88 12.10 19.32 -27.66
C ALA A 88 11.76 19.38 -26.16
N HIS A 89 12.33 18.53 -25.30
CA HIS A 89 12.09 18.59 -23.86
C HIS A 89 13.14 19.43 -23.14
N GLU A 90 12.69 20.31 -22.24
CA GLU A 90 13.57 20.93 -21.24
C GLU A 90 14.37 19.84 -20.53
N ARG A 91 15.70 19.99 -20.50
CA ARG A 91 16.59 18.96 -19.97
C ARG A 91 16.20 18.57 -18.55
N VAL A 92 15.72 17.34 -18.42
CA VAL A 92 15.40 16.72 -17.13
C VAL A 92 16.69 16.44 -16.39
N ASP A 93 16.76 16.74 -15.08
CA ASP A 93 17.99 16.51 -14.32
C ASP A 93 18.24 14.99 -14.19
N SER A 94 19.37 14.55 -14.76
CA SER A 94 19.78 13.14 -14.75
C SER A 94 20.16 12.60 -13.36
N GLN A 95 20.45 13.46 -12.39
CA GLN A 95 20.65 13.08 -11.00
C GLN A 95 19.30 12.82 -10.33
N VAL A 96 18.33 13.72 -10.51
CA VAL A 96 16.96 13.54 -10.01
C VAL A 96 16.32 12.29 -10.63
N LEU A 97 16.45 12.08 -11.95
CA LEU A 97 15.91 10.86 -12.60
C LEU A 97 16.40 9.56 -11.97
N ARG A 98 17.67 9.48 -11.55
CA ARG A 98 18.21 8.30 -10.86
C ARG A 98 17.50 8.07 -9.53
N THR A 99 17.35 9.11 -8.71
CA THR A 99 16.69 8.97 -7.40
C THR A 99 15.24 8.50 -7.54
N LEU A 100 14.48 8.97 -8.55
CA LEU A 100 13.12 8.48 -8.82
C LEU A 100 13.09 6.97 -9.09
N THR A 101 14.06 6.46 -9.86
CA THR A 101 14.15 5.02 -10.15
C THR A 101 14.65 4.16 -8.98
N ASP A 102 15.41 4.74 -8.05
CA ASP A 102 16.00 4.00 -6.93
C ASP A 102 14.94 3.36 -6.01
N GLY A 103 15.22 2.15 -5.55
CA GLY A 103 14.42 1.41 -4.58
C GLY A 103 13.12 0.80 -5.13
N LYS A 104 12.69 -0.27 -4.45
CA LYS A 104 11.50 -1.07 -4.79
C LYS A 104 10.50 -1.03 -3.63
N THR A 105 9.21 -1.20 -3.94
CA THR A 105 8.13 -1.37 -2.97
C THR A 105 7.54 -2.77 -3.06
N MET A 106 6.85 -3.21 -2.01
CA MET A 106 6.26 -4.54 -1.96
C MET A 106 4.90 -4.54 -1.24
N SER A 107 3.88 -5.06 -1.92
CA SER A 107 2.53 -5.06 -1.38
C SER A 107 2.34 -6.08 -0.27
N GLY A 108 1.39 -5.80 0.62
CA GLY A 108 0.98 -6.76 1.64
C GLY A 108 2.06 -7.05 2.67
N PHE A 109 2.92 -6.06 2.98
CA PHE A 109 3.74 -6.11 4.18
C PHE A 109 3.00 -5.53 5.38
N GLY A 110 2.92 -6.32 6.45
CA GLY A 110 2.28 -5.91 7.68
C GLY A 110 3.17 -5.01 8.49
N ALA A 111 2.66 -3.83 8.86
CA ALA A 111 2.73 -3.14 10.15
C ALA A 111 4.05 -3.00 10.95
N PHE A 112 5.01 -3.91 10.84
CA PHE A 112 6.39 -3.75 11.24
C PHE A 112 7.28 -4.65 10.36
N GLY A 113 8.14 -4.04 9.54
CA GLY A 113 9.06 -4.75 8.65
C GLY A 113 9.16 -4.12 7.27
N THR A 114 10.38 -3.99 6.78
CA THR A 114 10.71 -3.77 5.38
C THR A 114 11.75 -4.83 5.07
N ASP A 115 11.44 -5.75 4.16
CA ASP A 115 12.41 -6.77 3.74
C ASP A 115 13.65 -6.09 3.13
N ASP A 116 14.83 -6.69 3.33
CA ASP A 116 16.09 -6.14 2.83
C ASP A 116 16.02 -5.91 1.32
N GLY A 117 16.38 -4.69 0.88
CA GLY A 117 16.30 -4.26 -0.53
C GLY A 117 15.01 -3.56 -0.94
N PHE A 118 14.04 -3.39 -0.03
CA PHE A 118 12.83 -2.59 -0.25
C PHE A 118 12.88 -1.24 0.47
N LEU A 119 12.03 -0.30 0.04
CA LEU A 119 11.86 1.04 0.65
C LEU A 119 11.05 0.97 1.96
N PRO A 120 11.07 1.99 2.83
CA PRO A 120 10.31 1.98 4.09
C PRO A 120 8.79 1.86 3.90
N GLN A 121 8.24 0.65 4.06
CA GLN A 121 6.86 0.35 3.67
C GLN A 121 5.79 0.96 4.62
N LYS A 122 6.12 1.21 5.89
CA LYS A 122 5.20 1.86 6.86
C LYS A 122 4.92 3.30 6.41
N GLU A 123 5.98 4.04 6.13
CA GLU A 123 5.98 5.44 5.75
C GLU A 123 5.25 5.64 4.42
N LEU A 124 5.57 4.82 3.41
CA LEU A 124 4.90 4.87 2.10
C LEU A 124 3.40 4.50 2.19
N SER A 125 3.02 3.53 3.04
CA SER A 125 1.61 3.20 3.25
C SER A 125 0.85 4.36 3.91
N MET A 126 1.48 5.09 4.83
CA MET A 126 0.89 6.28 5.44
C MET A 126 0.86 7.47 4.48
N ALA A 127 1.83 7.61 3.57
CA ALA A 127 1.79 8.61 2.51
C ALA A 127 0.59 8.37 1.57
N VAL A 128 0.38 7.13 1.13
CA VAL A 128 -0.82 6.73 0.36
C VAL A 128 -2.10 7.04 1.14
N ALA A 129 -2.13 6.72 2.44
CA ALA A 129 -3.29 6.99 3.29
C ALA A 129 -3.61 8.50 3.37
N ASN A 130 -2.58 9.34 3.58
CA ASN A 130 -2.75 10.79 3.71
C ASN A 130 -3.18 11.47 2.40
N VAL A 131 -2.77 10.95 1.23
CA VAL A 131 -3.06 11.60 -0.07
C VAL A 131 -4.48 11.33 -0.59
N ILE A 132 -5.15 10.27 -0.10
CA ILE A 132 -6.39 9.74 -0.70
C ILE A 132 -7.56 10.74 -0.70
N GLU A 133 -7.79 11.45 0.40
CA GLU A 133 -8.82 12.51 0.46
C GLU A 133 -8.47 13.67 -0.49
N HIS A 134 -7.19 14.04 -0.58
CA HIS A 134 -6.74 15.16 -1.42
C HIS A 134 -6.97 14.90 -2.92
N ILE A 135 -6.67 13.69 -3.39
CA ILE A 135 -6.89 13.32 -4.81
C ILE A 135 -8.33 12.91 -5.11
N GLY A 136 -9.22 12.87 -4.11
CA GLY A 136 -10.60 12.41 -4.26
C GLY A 136 -10.71 10.93 -4.64
N HIS A 137 -9.77 10.09 -4.19
CA HIS A 137 -9.86 8.64 -4.32
C HIS A 137 -10.86 8.08 -3.32
N GLN A 138 -11.64 7.08 -3.74
CA GLN A 138 -12.51 6.31 -2.85
C GLN A 138 -12.11 4.85 -2.97
N TYR A 139 -11.94 4.16 -1.84
CA TYR A 139 -11.56 2.75 -1.86
C TYR A 139 -12.63 1.91 -2.57
N MET A 140 -12.23 1.22 -3.64
CA MET A 140 -13.09 0.28 -4.32
C MET A 140 -12.99 -1.11 -3.70
N VAL A 141 -14.02 -1.48 -2.93
CA VAL A 141 -14.11 -2.80 -2.30
C VAL A 141 -14.19 -3.89 -3.37
N GLU A 142 -13.39 -4.95 -3.21
CA GLU A 142 -13.33 -6.05 -4.15
C GLU A 142 -14.69 -6.71 -4.40
N ARG A 143 -15.07 -6.80 -5.67
CA ARG A 143 -16.17 -7.66 -6.11
C ARG A 143 -15.70 -9.11 -6.09
N ASN A 144 -16.58 -10.02 -5.68
CA ASN A 144 -16.26 -11.44 -5.74
C ASN A 144 -16.26 -11.95 -7.20
N LYS A 145 -15.92 -13.22 -7.43
CA LYS A 145 -15.89 -13.84 -8.77
C LYS A 145 -17.24 -13.83 -9.52
N LYS A 146 -18.35 -13.49 -8.87
CA LYS A 146 -19.69 -13.32 -9.46
C LYS A 146 -20.06 -11.85 -9.75
N GLY A 147 -19.13 -10.92 -9.50
CA GLY A 147 -19.37 -9.47 -9.64
C GLY A 147 -20.11 -8.83 -8.44
N GLU A 148 -20.45 -9.60 -7.42
CA GLU A 148 -21.15 -9.10 -6.23
C GLU A 148 -20.18 -8.26 -5.37
N MET A 149 -20.59 -7.03 -5.02
CA MET A 149 -19.84 -6.18 -4.11
C MET A 149 -19.81 -6.84 -2.73
N ARG A 150 -18.62 -7.07 -2.18
CA ARG A 150 -18.49 -7.47 -0.77
C ARG A 150 -18.56 -6.22 0.11
N PRO A 151 -19.11 -6.31 1.34
CA PRO A 151 -18.85 -5.28 2.34
C PRO A 151 -17.33 -5.22 2.61
N PRO A 152 -16.76 -4.06 2.94
CA PRO A 152 -15.37 -3.98 3.38
C PRO A 152 -15.21 -4.79 4.67
N VAL A 153 -14.14 -5.58 4.77
CA VAL A 153 -13.91 -6.48 5.91
C VAL A 153 -12.53 -6.19 6.50
N LEU A 154 -12.49 -5.94 7.81
CA LEU A 154 -11.27 -6.02 8.60
C LEU A 154 -10.81 -7.48 8.66
N ASN A 155 -9.79 -7.84 7.90
CA ASN A 155 -9.24 -9.19 7.98
C ASN A 155 -8.23 -9.31 9.15
N SER A 156 -8.00 -10.53 9.62
CA SER A 156 -7.15 -10.81 10.78
C SER A 156 -5.66 -11.02 10.46
N ARG A 157 -5.22 -10.70 9.24
CA ARG A 157 -3.85 -10.99 8.77
C ARG A 157 -3.22 -9.93 7.88
N SER A 158 -3.96 -8.89 7.49
CA SER A 158 -3.46 -7.93 6.52
C SER A 158 -3.76 -6.52 6.98
N PHE A 159 -2.68 -5.77 7.05
CA PHE A 159 -2.68 -4.33 7.00
C PHE A 159 -3.53 -3.81 5.85
N PHE A 160 -4.14 -2.64 6.02
CA PHE A 160 -5.06 -1.93 5.11
C PHE A 160 -4.74 -2.15 3.63
N PHE A 161 -5.36 -3.18 3.03
CA PHE A 161 -5.09 -3.59 1.64
C PHE A 161 -5.15 -2.41 0.69
N TYR A 162 -6.07 -1.49 0.92
CA TYR A 162 -6.32 -0.33 0.08
C TYR A 162 -5.21 0.74 0.08
N TRP A 163 -4.26 0.68 1.02
CA TRP A 163 -3.10 1.59 1.07
C TRP A 163 -1.77 0.89 0.79
N CYS A 164 -1.64 -0.40 1.12
CA CYS A 164 -0.38 -1.15 1.05
C CYS A 164 -0.13 -1.88 -0.28
N HIS A 165 -0.61 -1.32 -1.41
CA HIS A 165 -0.33 -1.84 -2.74
C HIS A 165 0.95 -1.20 -3.31
N ALA A 166 1.83 -2.03 -3.88
CA ALA A 166 3.21 -1.69 -4.21
C ALA A 166 3.28 -0.49 -5.17
N GLU A 167 2.42 -0.48 -6.18
CA GLU A 167 2.30 0.57 -7.17
C GLU A 167 1.91 1.92 -6.55
N LYS A 168 0.97 1.95 -5.61
CA LYS A 168 0.58 3.19 -4.91
C LYS A 168 1.75 3.73 -4.08
N GLN A 169 2.42 2.85 -3.35
CA GLN A 169 3.60 3.18 -2.57
C GLN A 169 4.75 3.69 -3.46
N LYS A 170 4.98 3.12 -4.65
CA LYS A 170 6.03 3.59 -5.57
C LYS A 170 5.67 4.93 -6.22
N ILE A 171 4.39 5.19 -6.46
CA ILE A 171 3.91 6.52 -6.90
C ILE A 171 4.21 7.57 -5.81
N MET A 172 3.94 7.26 -4.53
CA MET A 172 4.27 8.16 -3.41
C MET A 172 5.78 8.33 -3.18
N ASP A 173 6.58 7.28 -3.39
CA ASP A 173 8.05 7.37 -3.34
C ASP A 173 8.59 8.36 -4.39
N ILE A 174 8.13 8.25 -5.64
CA ILE A 174 8.52 9.18 -6.71
C ILE A 174 8.07 10.60 -6.37
N GLN A 175 6.85 10.77 -5.86
CA GLN A 175 6.31 12.06 -5.42
C GLN A 175 7.20 12.71 -4.35
N GLN A 176 7.48 11.99 -3.26
CA GLN A 176 8.33 12.50 -2.17
C GLN A 176 9.73 12.88 -2.66
N LYS A 177 10.33 12.11 -3.57
CA LYS A 177 11.64 12.43 -4.14
C LYS A 177 11.63 13.65 -5.05
N LEU A 178 10.51 13.96 -5.72
CA LEU A 178 10.32 15.20 -6.46
C LEU A 178 10.19 16.39 -5.50
N ASP A 179 9.49 16.22 -4.37
CA ASP A 179 9.42 17.24 -3.29
C ASP A 179 10.82 17.50 -2.69
N ASP A 180 11.55 16.44 -2.31
CA ASP A 180 12.89 16.50 -1.71
C ASP A 180 13.93 17.13 -2.65
N ALA A 181 13.78 16.91 -3.96
CA ALA A 181 14.61 17.54 -5.00
C ALA A 181 14.19 18.99 -5.33
N GLY A 182 13.13 19.52 -4.70
CA GLY A 182 12.64 20.87 -4.93
C GLY A 182 11.98 21.08 -6.31
N VAL A 183 11.51 20.01 -6.95
CA VAL A 183 10.90 20.07 -8.28
C VAL A 183 9.53 20.73 -8.21
N SER A 184 9.40 21.89 -8.84
CA SER A 184 8.13 22.64 -8.88
C SER A 184 7.01 21.80 -9.51
N THR A 185 5.76 22.02 -9.10
CA THR A 185 4.60 21.28 -9.64
C THR A 185 4.52 21.36 -11.16
N ASN A 186 4.88 22.50 -11.76
CA ASN A 186 4.90 22.69 -13.22
C ASN A 186 5.98 21.82 -13.90
N ASP A 187 7.11 21.59 -13.22
CA ASP A 187 8.23 20.78 -13.72
C ASP A 187 8.01 19.27 -13.56
N ARG A 188 7.09 18.82 -12.69
CA ARG A 188 6.88 17.37 -12.44
C ARG A 188 6.50 16.60 -13.71
N THR A 189 5.77 17.23 -14.63
CA THR A 189 5.30 16.59 -15.86
C THR A 189 6.43 16.04 -16.73
N LYS A 190 7.59 16.71 -16.82
CA LYS A 190 8.75 16.17 -17.59
C LYS A 190 9.44 15.00 -16.88
N TYR A 191 9.47 14.97 -15.55
CA TYR A 191 9.99 13.85 -14.78
C TYR A 191 9.08 12.61 -14.88
N TRP A 192 7.77 12.79 -14.69
CA TRP A 192 6.80 11.70 -14.84
C TRP A 192 6.69 11.20 -16.28
N ALA A 193 6.89 12.06 -17.28
CA ALA A 193 6.99 11.63 -18.68
C ALA A 193 8.26 10.81 -18.97
N ALA A 194 9.36 11.02 -18.24
CA ALA A 194 10.63 10.31 -18.43
C ALA A 194 10.75 8.99 -17.63
N VAL A 195 9.74 8.62 -16.85
CA VAL A 195 9.75 7.44 -15.97
C VAL A 195 8.55 6.52 -16.28
N VAL A 196 8.76 5.21 -16.17
CA VAL A 196 7.70 4.18 -16.16
C VAL A 196 7.76 3.45 -14.83
N VAL A 197 6.62 3.35 -14.14
CA VAL A 197 6.46 2.50 -12.95
C VAL A 197 6.19 1.08 -13.43
N HIS A 198 6.96 0.10 -12.97
CA HIS A 198 6.73 -1.31 -13.26
C HIS A 198 6.09 -2.00 -12.06
N VAL A 199 5.23 -2.98 -12.33
CA VAL A 199 4.54 -3.82 -11.34
C VAL A 199 4.59 -5.27 -11.82
N ASP A 200 4.92 -6.22 -10.94
CA ASP A 200 5.03 -7.65 -11.31
C ASP A 200 3.68 -8.41 -11.33
N ARG A 201 2.57 -7.70 -11.09
CA ARG A 201 1.19 -8.20 -11.10
C ARG A 201 0.26 -7.19 -11.76
N ASP A 202 -0.82 -7.69 -12.37
CA ASP A 202 -1.86 -6.85 -12.96
C ASP A 202 -2.42 -5.86 -11.92
N MET A 203 -2.51 -4.58 -12.28
CA MET A 203 -3.09 -3.58 -11.39
C MET A 203 -4.56 -3.90 -11.13
N CYS A 204 -4.93 -3.98 -9.85
CA CYS A 204 -6.34 -4.11 -9.49
C CYS A 204 -7.10 -2.81 -9.79
N ALA A 205 -8.44 -2.90 -9.89
CA ALA A 205 -9.27 -1.74 -10.21
C ALA A 205 -9.04 -0.55 -9.25
N ASP A 206 -8.86 -0.81 -7.95
CA ASP A 206 -8.59 0.23 -6.94
C ASP A 206 -7.25 0.96 -7.14
N CYS A 207 -6.25 0.28 -7.71
CA CYS A 207 -4.97 0.90 -8.06
C CYS A 207 -5.04 1.68 -9.38
N ILE A 208 -5.82 1.21 -10.34
CA ILE A 208 -6.10 1.95 -11.58
C ILE A 208 -6.86 3.24 -11.27
N GLU A 209 -7.85 3.20 -10.39
CA GLU A 209 -8.59 4.39 -9.94
C GLU A 209 -7.69 5.34 -9.14
N PHE A 210 -6.87 4.83 -8.20
CA PHE A 210 -5.91 5.66 -7.47
C PHE A 210 -4.95 6.38 -8.41
N ALA A 211 -4.34 5.67 -9.36
CA ALA A 211 -3.46 6.24 -10.37
C ALA A 211 -4.18 7.29 -11.24
N THR A 212 -5.42 7.00 -11.63
CA THR A 212 -6.30 7.91 -12.39
C THR A 212 -6.59 9.21 -11.62
N LYS A 213 -6.93 9.11 -10.34
CA LYS A 213 -7.20 10.27 -9.46
C LYS A 213 -5.95 11.09 -9.20
N TYR A 214 -4.83 10.41 -8.96
CA TYR A 214 -3.55 11.03 -8.70
C TYR A 214 -3.07 11.90 -9.87
N VAL A 215 -3.11 11.39 -11.13
CA VAL A 215 -2.70 12.19 -12.29
C VAL A 215 -3.62 13.37 -12.59
N ILE A 216 -4.91 13.26 -12.27
CA ILE A 216 -5.88 14.36 -12.42
C ILE A 216 -5.57 15.48 -11.40
N ALA A 217 -5.31 15.11 -10.14
CA ALA A 217 -5.00 16.05 -9.08
C ALA A 217 -3.66 16.78 -9.32
N GLU A 218 -2.59 16.05 -9.61
CA GLU A 218 -1.26 16.61 -9.90
C GLU A 218 -1.14 17.21 -11.31
N ARG A 219 -2.11 16.95 -12.19
CA ARG A 219 -2.18 17.42 -13.60
C ARG A 219 -0.98 16.97 -14.47
N ILE A 220 -0.48 15.76 -14.18
CA ILE A 220 0.67 15.12 -14.84
C ILE A 220 0.23 14.07 -15.87
N CYS A 221 1.21 13.49 -16.57
CA CYS A 221 1.04 12.24 -17.30
C CYS A 221 1.97 11.17 -16.70
N MET A 222 1.42 10.02 -16.32
CA MET A 222 2.13 8.92 -15.67
C MET A 222 1.93 7.62 -16.46
N ARG A 223 2.94 6.75 -16.44
CA ARG A 223 2.88 5.45 -17.11
C ARG A 223 3.18 4.32 -16.13
N VAL A 224 2.36 3.28 -16.17
CA VAL A 224 2.52 2.08 -15.35
C VAL A 224 2.47 0.84 -16.25
N GLN A 225 3.55 0.07 -16.26
CA GLN A 225 3.64 -1.24 -16.90
C GLN A 225 3.27 -2.31 -15.87
N ASP A 226 2.20 -3.04 -16.14
CA ASP A 226 1.92 -4.32 -15.46
C ASP A 226 2.15 -5.50 -16.44
N PRO A 227 2.03 -6.77 -16.02
CA PRO A 227 2.31 -7.91 -16.90
C PRO A 227 1.41 -8.01 -18.13
N SER A 228 0.22 -7.39 -18.10
CA SER A 228 -0.73 -7.45 -19.20
C SER A 228 -0.59 -6.29 -20.20
N VAL A 229 -0.25 -5.09 -19.73
CA VAL A 229 -0.47 -3.86 -20.53
C VAL A 229 0.37 -2.66 -20.04
N LEU A 230 0.79 -1.80 -20.99
CA LEU A 230 1.27 -0.47 -20.64
C LEU A 230 0.08 0.47 -20.46
N ARG A 231 -0.12 0.96 -19.23
CA ARG A 231 -1.21 1.89 -18.88
C ARG A 231 -0.70 3.31 -18.93
N VAL A 232 -1.36 4.15 -19.71
CA VAL A 232 -1.05 5.58 -19.81
C VAL A 232 -2.16 6.38 -19.14
N PHE A 233 -1.81 7.07 -18.06
CA PHE A 233 -2.70 7.93 -17.28
C PHE A 233 -2.33 9.40 -17.58
N GLY A 234 -3.22 10.17 -18.18
CA GLY A 234 -3.03 11.61 -18.43
C GLY A 234 -3.82 12.48 -17.46
N ALA A 235 -3.68 13.80 -17.53
CA ALA A 235 -4.36 14.75 -16.64
C ALA A 235 -5.92 14.72 -16.70
N ASN A 236 -6.51 13.94 -17.62
CA ASN A 236 -7.95 13.68 -17.73
C ASN A 236 -8.34 12.25 -17.27
N GLY A 237 -7.40 11.47 -16.73
CA GLY A 237 -7.55 10.08 -16.29
C GLY A 237 -6.84 9.07 -17.20
N LEU A 238 -7.20 7.78 -17.10
CA LEU A 238 -6.65 6.71 -17.96
C LEU A 238 -6.98 6.98 -19.44
N THR A 239 -5.97 7.25 -20.26
CA THR A 239 -6.15 7.64 -21.67
C THR A 239 -5.98 6.50 -22.65
N ASN A 240 -4.97 5.63 -22.45
CA ASN A 240 -4.69 4.49 -23.34
C ASN A 240 -4.36 3.22 -22.56
N LYS A 241 -4.76 2.09 -23.15
CA LYS A 241 -4.16 0.78 -22.95
C LYS A 241 -3.36 0.48 -24.21
N GLU A 242 -2.04 0.53 -24.13
CA GLU A 242 -1.19 0.00 -25.19
C GLU A 242 -0.96 -1.48 -24.85
N ASP A 243 -1.67 -2.35 -25.58
CA ASP A 243 -1.50 -3.80 -25.47
C ASP A 243 0.00 -4.10 -25.59
N ALA A 244 0.57 -4.79 -24.59
CA ALA A 244 2.01 -4.95 -24.47
C ALA A 244 2.53 -5.75 -25.66
N LEU A 245 3.13 -5.05 -26.63
CA LEU A 245 3.74 -5.67 -27.80
C LEU A 245 4.83 -6.64 -27.36
N GLU A 246 4.74 -7.84 -27.94
CA GLU A 246 5.60 -8.99 -27.69
C GLU A 246 7.10 -8.60 -27.71
N GLN A 247 7.83 -9.02 -26.68
CA GLN A 247 9.30 -9.18 -26.70
C GLN A 247 9.63 -10.67 -26.78
#